data_AF-A0A0R3GWE2-F1
#
_entry.id   AF-A0A0R3GWE2-F1
#
_cell.length_a   1.000
_cell.length_b   1.000
_cell.length_c   1.000
_cell.angle_alpha   90.00
_cell.angle_beta   90.00
_cell.angle_gamma   90.00
#
_symmetry.space_group_name_H-M   'P 1'
#
loop_
_entity.id
_entity.type
_entity.pdbx_description
1 polymer ?
#
loop_
_entity_poly.entity_id
_entity_poly.type
_entity_poly.pdbx_seq_one_letter_code
_entity_poly.pdbx_strand_id
1 'polypeptide(L)'
;MKADEVLRVPLWDEAALAQKLPPPREPALAKQMKLEKLGRANLARLGNIESISINALVSAALIRAHVRAGDPVPLYFYPVDLRDCVAPPVAPTEATNLLSNAWFGDVEIGPDLVTLARKIHVQFDRDLADGTIHRTRVRNEPTKLLADKSFGGAIHATQLGRIRVPRLPGNLVVDDITSSHASALGPAIYTFLYGREVSVYTIDSLNQRLRVGFLAGSYEKSDELLAYIEDELTAAIDARI
;
A
#
# COMPACT_ATOMS: atom_id res chain seq x y z
N MET A 1 5.46 -44.54 4.37
CA MET A 1 4.38 -43.52 4.35
C MET A 1 4.44 -42.87 2.97
N LYS A 2 3.40 -43.00 2.15
CA LYS A 2 3.43 -42.51 0.76
C LYS A 2 3.25 -40.98 0.77
N ALA A 3 3.99 -40.27 -0.08
CA ALA A 3 4.03 -38.80 -0.13
C ALA A 3 2.64 -38.13 -0.29
N ASP A 4 1.65 -38.87 -0.77
CA ASP A 4 0.28 -38.37 -0.98
C ASP A 4 -0.56 -38.21 0.30
N GLU A 5 -0.19 -38.84 1.43
CA GLU A 5 -0.95 -38.71 2.68
C GLU A 5 -0.67 -37.39 3.43
N VAL A 6 0.50 -36.77 3.20
CA VAL A 6 0.89 -35.52 3.88
C VAL A 6 0.15 -34.29 3.33
N LEU A 7 -0.34 -34.36 2.09
CA LEU A 7 -1.06 -33.26 1.43
C LEU A 7 -2.55 -33.16 1.80
N ARG A 8 -3.10 -34.13 2.55
CA ARG A 8 -4.52 -34.15 2.96
C ARG A 8 -4.77 -33.65 4.37
N VAL A 9 -3.73 -33.30 5.13
CA VAL A 9 -3.90 -32.60 6.41
C VAL A 9 -4.12 -31.12 6.09
N PRO A 10 -5.26 -30.53 6.43
CA PRO A 10 -5.47 -29.09 6.27
C PRO A 10 -4.32 -28.34 6.94
N LEU A 11 -3.69 -27.40 6.22
CA LEU A 11 -2.60 -26.56 6.75
C LEU A 11 -3.05 -25.66 7.91
N TRP A 12 -4.36 -25.62 8.19
CA TRP A 12 -4.99 -24.94 9.30
C TRP A 12 -6.26 -25.70 9.71
N ASP A 13 -6.58 -25.66 10.99
CA ASP A 13 -7.85 -26.13 11.52
C ASP A 13 -8.96 -25.16 11.10
N GLU A 14 -9.73 -25.54 10.08
CA GLU A 14 -10.84 -24.74 9.56
C GLU A 14 -11.92 -24.46 10.60
N ALA A 15 -12.15 -25.37 11.55
CA ALA A 15 -13.14 -25.20 12.61
C ALA A 15 -12.65 -24.19 13.67
N ALA A 16 -11.36 -24.23 14.02
CA ALA A 16 -10.74 -23.23 14.88
C ALA A 16 -10.62 -21.86 14.19
N LEU A 17 -10.42 -21.82 12.87
CA LEU A 17 -10.46 -20.59 12.09
C LEU A 17 -11.88 -20.02 12.07
N ALA A 18 -12.90 -20.84 11.79
CA ALA A 18 -14.30 -20.44 11.74
C ALA A 18 -14.83 -19.91 13.09
N GLN A 19 -14.35 -20.45 14.22
CA GLN A 19 -14.67 -19.93 15.56
C GLN A 19 -13.92 -18.63 15.90
N LYS A 20 -12.79 -18.34 15.23
CA LYS A 20 -11.99 -17.13 15.43
C LYS A 20 -12.28 -16.03 14.41
N LEU A 21 -12.91 -16.35 13.28
CA LEU A 21 -13.29 -15.40 12.26
C LEU A 21 -14.51 -14.62 12.78
N PRO A 22 -14.40 -13.31 13.08
CA PRO A 22 -15.57 -12.50 13.38
C PRO A 22 -16.64 -12.64 12.28
N PRO A 23 -17.93 -12.45 12.62
CA PRO A 23 -19.03 -12.56 11.65
C PRO A 23 -18.76 -11.68 10.41
N PRO A 24 -19.33 -12.04 9.23
CA PRO A 24 -19.21 -11.21 8.04
C PRO A 24 -19.66 -9.79 8.37
N ARG A 25 -18.70 -8.86 8.41
CA ARG A 25 -18.98 -7.45 8.59
C ARG A 25 -19.26 -6.85 7.22
N GLU A 26 -20.12 -5.84 7.17
CA GLU A 26 -20.36 -5.07 5.95
C GLU A 26 -19.02 -4.62 5.31
N PRO A 27 -18.94 -4.52 3.97
CA PRO A 27 -17.74 -4.08 3.30
C PRO A 27 -17.23 -2.77 3.90
N ALA A 28 -15.98 -2.74 4.34
CA ALA A 28 -15.35 -1.51 4.78
C ALA A 28 -15.02 -0.68 3.53
N LEU A 29 -15.78 0.40 3.32
CA LEU A 29 -15.42 1.42 2.36
C LEU A 29 -14.30 2.27 2.96
N ALA A 30 -13.20 2.43 2.22
CA ALA A 30 -12.16 3.35 2.61
C ALA A 30 -12.74 4.77 2.67
N LYS A 31 -12.36 5.55 3.69
CA LYS A 31 -12.59 6.99 3.67
C LYS A 31 -11.67 7.58 2.62
N GLN A 32 -12.24 8.09 1.53
CA GLN A 32 -11.46 8.53 0.37
C GLN A 32 -11.33 10.04 0.31
N MET A 33 -10.11 10.47 0.02
CA MET A 33 -9.80 11.81 -0.43
C MET A 33 -9.46 11.75 -1.92
N LYS A 34 -10.16 12.56 -2.72
CA LYS A 34 -9.70 12.95 -4.05
C LYS A 34 -8.71 14.10 -3.84
N LEU A 35 -7.53 13.98 -4.43
CA LEU A 35 -6.57 15.08 -4.41
C LEU A 35 -6.99 16.12 -5.45
N GLU A 36 -8.10 16.82 -5.20
CA GLU A 36 -8.70 17.72 -6.20
C GLU A 36 -7.82 18.93 -6.47
N LYS A 37 -7.08 19.40 -5.45
CA LYS A 37 -6.11 20.48 -5.59
C LYS A 37 -4.86 20.04 -6.37
N LEU A 38 -4.57 18.74 -6.38
CA LEU A 38 -3.37 18.17 -7.00
C LEU A 38 -3.73 17.27 -8.16
N GLY A 39 -3.65 17.81 -9.37
CA GLY A 39 -3.81 17.00 -10.57
C GLY A 39 -2.73 15.91 -10.64
N ARG A 40 -3.10 14.69 -11.08
CA ARG A 40 -2.13 13.62 -11.39
C ARG A 40 -1.01 14.11 -12.32
N ALA A 41 -1.31 15.06 -13.20
CA ALA A 41 -0.35 15.68 -14.10
C ALA A 41 0.77 16.44 -13.36
N ASN A 42 0.45 17.16 -12.29
CA ASN A 42 1.46 17.89 -11.50
C ASN A 42 2.37 16.92 -10.75
N LEU A 43 1.81 15.87 -10.15
CA LEU A 43 2.60 14.81 -9.51
C LEU A 43 3.45 14.03 -10.53
N ALA A 44 2.93 13.79 -11.73
CA ALA A 44 3.70 13.19 -12.82
C ALA A 44 4.86 14.10 -13.26
N ARG A 45 4.60 15.42 -13.36
CA ARG A 45 5.63 16.40 -13.70
C ARG A 45 6.71 16.46 -12.62
N LEU A 46 6.33 16.50 -11.35
CA LEU A 46 7.28 16.47 -10.23
C LEU A 46 8.11 15.18 -10.25
N GLY A 47 7.45 14.03 -10.42
CA GLY A 47 8.12 12.74 -10.54
C GLY A 47 9.13 12.70 -11.70
N ASN A 48 8.79 13.30 -12.85
CA ASN A 48 9.72 13.39 -13.98
C ASN A 48 10.92 14.31 -13.69
N ILE A 49 10.70 15.49 -13.09
CA ILE A 49 11.78 16.43 -12.72
C ILE A 49 12.74 15.76 -11.75
N GLU A 50 12.20 15.06 -10.76
CA GLU A 50 12.99 14.49 -9.67
C GLU A 50 13.46 13.05 -9.96
N SER A 51 13.06 12.47 -11.09
CA SER A 51 13.31 11.06 -11.46
C SER A 51 12.85 10.07 -10.38
N ILE A 52 11.61 10.25 -9.91
CA ILE A 52 10.96 9.41 -8.89
C ILE A 52 9.52 9.10 -9.29
N SER A 53 9.00 7.95 -8.84
CA SER A 53 7.62 7.57 -9.14
C SER A 53 6.58 8.36 -8.33
N ILE A 54 5.37 8.52 -8.88
CA ILE A 54 4.21 9.05 -8.13
C ILE A 54 3.95 8.21 -6.88
N ASN A 55 4.12 6.88 -6.97
CA ASN A 55 3.92 5.99 -5.83
C ASN A 55 4.92 6.32 -4.71
N ALA A 56 6.19 6.59 -5.02
CA ALA A 56 7.18 6.98 -4.03
C ALA A 56 6.85 8.34 -3.36
N LEU A 57 6.35 9.31 -4.15
CA LEU A 57 5.86 10.59 -3.62
C LEU A 57 4.71 10.40 -2.62
N VAL A 58 3.69 9.63 -2.99
CA VAL A 58 2.56 9.36 -2.10
C VAL A 58 2.99 8.54 -0.88
N SER A 59 3.90 7.58 -1.05
CA SER A 59 4.47 6.78 0.05
C SER A 59 5.18 7.66 1.09
N ALA A 60 6.01 8.60 0.62
CA ALA A 60 6.66 9.56 1.47
C ALA A 60 5.67 10.47 2.21
N ALA A 61 4.60 10.91 1.52
CA ALA A 61 3.57 11.75 2.11
C ALA A 61 2.80 11.02 3.22
N LEU A 62 2.53 9.72 3.04
CA LEU A 62 1.93 8.87 4.09
C LEU A 62 2.81 8.84 5.35
N ILE A 63 4.10 8.55 5.20
CA ILE A 63 5.03 8.49 6.34
C ILE A 63 5.11 9.84 7.05
N ARG A 64 5.28 10.94 6.29
CA ARG A 64 5.40 12.29 6.85
C ARG A 64 4.12 12.77 7.52
N ALA A 65 2.95 12.42 7.00
CA ALA A 65 1.67 12.75 7.61
C ALA A 65 1.51 12.13 9.01
N HIS A 66 1.92 10.86 9.18
CA HIS A 66 1.92 10.20 10.49
C HIS A 66 2.87 10.89 11.48
N VAL A 67 4.08 11.22 11.02
CA VAL A 67 5.06 11.92 11.86
C VAL A 67 4.57 13.32 12.24
N ARG A 68 3.94 14.04 11.31
CA ARG A 68 3.32 15.35 11.55
C ARG A 68 2.14 15.25 12.54
N ALA A 69 1.40 14.15 12.54
CA ALA A 69 0.34 13.86 13.51
C ALA A 69 0.87 13.43 14.90
N GLY A 70 2.19 13.48 15.11
CA GLY A 70 2.85 13.20 16.38
C GLY A 70 3.21 11.74 16.61
N ASP A 71 2.99 10.86 15.63
CA ASP A 71 3.36 9.45 15.74
C ASP A 71 4.87 9.25 15.45
N PRO A 72 5.57 8.31 16.10
CA PRO A 72 6.93 7.96 15.71
C PRO A 72 6.97 7.46 14.27
N VAL A 73 8.15 7.52 13.62
CA VAL A 73 8.29 7.08 12.22
C VAL A 73 7.78 5.64 12.06
N PRO A 74 6.82 5.39 11.14
CA PRO A 74 6.28 4.05 10.93
C PRO A 74 7.16 3.23 9.98
N LEU A 75 7.12 1.91 10.11
CA LEU A 75 7.52 1.02 9.02
C LEU A 75 6.56 1.18 7.86
N TYR A 76 7.04 1.13 6.63
CA TYR A 76 6.21 1.20 5.44
C TYR A 76 6.36 -0.07 4.60
N PHE A 77 5.25 -0.63 4.14
CA PHE A 77 5.27 -1.75 3.21
C PHE A 77 4.08 -1.72 2.25
N TYR A 78 4.27 -2.32 1.09
CA TYR A 78 3.29 -2.33 0.02
C TYR A 78 3.48 -3.55 -0.89
N PRO A 79 2.39 -4.07 -1.49
CA PRO A 79 2.49 -5.18 -2.41
C PRO A 79 3.09 -4.74 -3.74
N VAL A 80 3.89 -5.62 -4.34
CA VAL A 80 4.52 -5.46 -5.64
C VAL A 80 4.04 -6.58 -6.54
N ASP A 81 3.45 -6.22 -7.69
CA ASP A 81 3.08 -7.19 -8.71
C ASP A 81 4.34 -7.72 -9.40
N LEU A 82 4.63 -9.01 -9.23
CA LEU A 82 5.82 -9.63 -9.77
C LEU A 82 5.64 -10.15 -11.19
N ARG A 83 4.44 -10.04 -11.79
CA ARG A 83 4.13 -10.59 -13.12
C ARG A 83 5.10 -10.13 -14.22
N ASP A 84 5.45 -8.86 -14.20
CA ASP A 84 6.41 -8.25 -15.13
C ASP A 84 7.85 -8.26 -14.60
N CYS A 85 8.07 -8.81 -13.40
CA CYS A 85 9.36 -8.85 -12.71
C CYS A 85 10.01 -10.24 -12.74
N VAL A 86 9.42 -11.21 -13.43
CA VAL A 86 9.92 -12.59 -13.56
C VAL A 86 10.12 -12.96 -15.03
N ALA A 87 10.98 -13.94 -15.28
CA ALA A 87 11.24 -14.46 -16.62
C ALA A 87 10.93 -15.97 -16.67
N PRO A 88 9.98 -16.43 -17.51
CA PRO A 88 9.11 -15.63 -18.39
C PRO A 88 8.08 -14.78 -17.61
N PRO A 89 7.56 -13.69 -18.20
CA PRO A 89 6.50 -12.89 -17.58
C PRO A 89 5.21 -13.71 -17.45
N VAL A 90 4.43 -13.41 -16.42
CA VAL A 90 3.21 -14.17 -16.06
C VAL A 90 1.97 -13.35 -16.41
N ALA A 91 1.00 -13.96 -17.10
CA ALA A 91 -0.22 -13.26 -17.48
C ALA A 91 -1.12 -12.92 -16.26
N PRO A 92 -2.00 -11.90 -16.34
CA PRO A 92 -2.84 -11.47 -15.22
C PRO A 92 -3.61 -12.59 -14.51
N THR A 93 -4.10 -13.58 -15.27
CA THR A 93 -4.92 -14.69 -14.77
C THR A 93 -4.18 -16.02 -14.64
N GLU A 94 -2.88 -16.06 -14.93
CA GLU A 94 -2.09 -17.29 -14.91
C GLU A 94 -1.69 -17.72 -13.49
N ALA A 95 -1.62 -16.77 -12.55
CA ALA A 95 -1.39 -17.03 -11.14
C ALA A 95 -2.51 -16.42 -10.28
N THR A 96 -2.93 -17.15 -9.24
CA THR A 96 -3.96 -16.66 -8.29
C THR A 96 -3.50 -15.38 -7.59
N ASN A 97 -2.30 -15.37 -7.04
CA ASN A 97 -1.65 -14.20 -6.45
C ASN A 97 -0.15 -14.27 -6.74
N LEU A 98 0.35 -13.35 -7.57
CA LEU A 98 1.79 -13.21 -7.82
C LEU A 98 2.26 -11.84 -7.33
N LEU A 99 2.06 -11.63 -6.03
CA LEU A 99 2.46 -10.41 -5.33
C LEU A 99 3.55 -10.76 -4.32
N SER A 100 4.47 -9.83 -4.10
CA SER A 100 5.38 -9.82 -2.95
C SER A 100 5.21 -8.51 -2.17
N ASN A 101 5.88 -8.33 -1.04
CA ASN A 101 5.92 -7.07 -0.31
C ASN A 101 7.29 -6.40 -0.42
N ALA A 102 7.31 -5.13 -0.79
CA ALA A 102 8.45 -4.25 -0.56
C ALA A 102 8.33 -3.63 0.84
N TRP A 103 9.47 -3.44 1.51
CA TRP A 103 9.55 -2.90 2.86
C TRP A 103 10.51 -1.73 2.89
N PHE A 104 10.11 -0.67 3.60
CA PHE A 104 10.92 0.52 3.83
C PHE A 104 10.87 0.83 5.33
N GLY A 105 12.04 0.93 5.94
CA GLY A 105 12.19 1.24 7.36
C GLY A 105 13.43 2.09 7.56
N ASP A 106 13.22 3.40 7.66
CA ASP A 106 14.28 4.37 7.93
C ASP A 106 13.73 5.46 8.84
N VAL A 107 14.34 5.63 10.01
CA VAL A 107 13.93 6.62 11.00
C VAL A 107 14.34 8.05 10.61
N GLU A 108 15.31 8.19 9.71
CA GLU A 108 15.75 9.47 9.19
C GLU A 108 14.95 9.83 7.93
N ILE A 109 13.77 10.40 8.12
CA ILE A 109 12.88 10.73 7.00
C ILE A 109 13.31 11.95 6.17
N GLY A 110 14.39 12.64 6.57
CA GLY A 110 14.94 13.78 5.85
C GLY A 110 14.12 15.08 5.97
N PRO A 111 14.63 16.19 5.42
CA PRO A 111 14.05 17.52 5.61
C PRO A 111 12.74 17.74 4.82
N ASP A 112 12.59 17.10 3.67
CA ASP A 112 11.48 17.33 2.74
C ASP A 112 10.93 16.04 2.13
N LEU A 113 9.75 16.16 1.50
CA LEU A 113 9.05 15.05 0.86
C LEU A 113 9.87 14.37 -0.24
N VAL A 114 10.51 15.16 -1.10
CA VAL A 114 11.24 14.66 -2.28
C VAL A 114 12.44 13.83 -1.84
N THR A 115 13.15 14.26 -0.79
CA THR A 115 14.26 13.53 -0.19
C THR A 115 13.81 12.15 0.29
N LEU A 116 12.70 12.08 1.03
CA LEU A 116 12.16 10.79 1.48
C LEU A 116 11.68 9.92 0.31
N ALA A 117 10.94 10.50 -0.64
CA ALA A 117 10.45 9.79 -1.81
C ALA A 117 11.60 9.20 -2.63
N ARG A 118 12.71 9.92 -2.77
CA ARG A 118 13.92 9.42 -3.43
C ARG A 118 14.52 8.23 -2.67
N LYS A 119 14.61 8.28 -1.34
CA LYS A 119 15.08 7.15 -0.53
C LYS A 119 14.23 5.91 -0.76
N ILE A 120 12.90 6.05 -0.74
CA ILE A 120 11.96 4.96 -1.02
C ILE A 120 12.16 4.41 -2.44
N HIS A 121 12.26 5.29 -3.43
CA HIS A 121 12.39 4.89 -4.84
C HIS A 121 13.70 4.14 -5.11
N VAL A 122 14.84 4.68 -4.65
CA VAL A 122 16.15 4.06 -4.81
C VAL A 122 16.23 2.71 -4.09
N GLN A 123 15.66 2.63 -2.88
CA GLN A 123 15.56 1.38 -2.13
C GLN A 123 14.76 0.32 -2.91
N PHE A 124 13.61 0.70 -3.46
CA PHE A 124 12.78 -0.19 -4.27
C PHE A 124 13.52 -0.70 -5.51
N ASP A 125 14.15 0.19 -6.29
CA ASP A 125 14.87 -0.20 -7.50
C ASP A 125 16.03 -1.16 -7.18
N ARG A 126 16.76 -0.89 -6.08
CA ARG A 126 17.83 -1.76 -5.60
C ARG A 126 17.31 -3.14 -5.21
N ASP A 127 16.27 -3.18 -4.37
CA ASP A 127 15.72 -4.43 -3.85
C ASP A 127 15.01 -5.26 -4.93
N LEU A 128 14.52 -4.60 -5.99
CA LEU A 128 13.99 -5.28 -7.17
C LEU A 128 15.14 -5.87 -8.00
N ALA A 129 16.21 -5.10 -8.22
CA ALA A 129 17.35 -5.51 -9.04
C ALA A 129 18.16 -6.65 -8.39
N ASP A 130 18.32 -6.64 -7.06
CA ASP A 130 19.08 -7.68 -6.33
C ASP A 130 18.24 -8.92 -5.96
N GLY A 131 16.96 -8.91 -6.30
CA GLY A 131 16.01 -10.00 -6.07
C GLY A 131 15.49 -10.11 -4.62
N THR A 132 15.73 -9.10 -3.78
CA THR A 132 15.21 -9.06 -2.41
C THR A 132 13.68 -9.12 -2.41
N ILE A 133 13.01 -8.33 -3.24
CA ILE A 133 11.54 -8.36 -3.34
C ILE A 133 11.05 -9.74 -3.79
N HIS A 134 11.72 -10.42 -4.72
CA HIS A 134 11.32 -11.76 -5.17
C HIS A 134 11.43 -12.83 -4.08
N ARG A 135 12.34 -12.65 -3.13
CA ARG A 135 12.59 -13.59 -2.02
C ARG A 135 11.73 -13.30 -0.80
N THR A 136 11.25 -12.07 -0.65
CA THR A 136 10.21 -11.73 0.33
C THR A 136 8.96 -12.50 -0.06
N ARG A 137 8.64 -13.58 0.66
CA ARG A 137 7.38 -14.30 0.42
C ARG A 137 6.22 -13.41 0.85
N VAL A 138 5.03 -13.65 0.31
CA VAL A 138 3.75 -13.06 0.77
C VAL A 138 3.60 -13.07 2.30
N ARG A 139 4.28 -14.01 2.99
CA ARG A 139 4.30 -14.17 4.46
C ARG A 139 5.67 -13.98 5.14
N ASN A 140 6.79 -13.84 4.41
CA ASN A 140 8.10 -13.70 5.06
C ASN A 140 8.43 -12.21 5.17
N GLU A 141 8.02 -11.65 6.29
CA GLU A 141 8.40 -10.31 6.71
C GLU A 141 9.92 -10.22 6.95
N PRO A 142 10.54 -9.04 6.77
CA PRO A 142 11.86 -8.78 7.27
C PRO A 142 11.82 -8.77 8.80
N THR A 143 12.02 -9.95 9.42
CA THR A 143 11.90 -10.16 10.88
C THR A 143 12.71 -9.14 11.67
N LYS A 144 13.86 -8.71 11.13
CA LYS A 144 14.70 -7.66 11.75
C LYS A 144 14.01 -6.30 11.80
N LEU A 145 13.36 -5.87 10.71
CA LEU A 145 12.64 -4.59 10.66
C LEU A 145 11.43 -4.61 11.59
N LEU A 146 10.66 -5.70 11.58
CA LEU A 146 9.50 -5.82 12.47
C LEU A 146 9.87 -5.86 13.95
N ALA A 147 11.00 -6.48 14.29
CA ALA A 147 11.52 -6.53 15.64
C ALA A 147 12.16 -5.19 16.10
N ASP A 148 12.40 -4.25 15.17
CA ASP A 148 12.96 -2.95 15.52
C ASP A 148 11.91 -2.09 16.22
N LYS A 149 12.25 -1.72 17.46
CA LYS A 149 11.42 -0.92 18.37
C LYS A 149 11.56 0.59 18.12
N SER A 150 12.46 1.00 17.23
CA SER A 150 12.61 2.41 16.85
C SER A 150 11.38 2.92 16.07
N PHE A 151 10.64 2.01 15.43
CA PHE A 151 9.41 2.32 14.69
C PHE A 151 8.15 2.20 15.56
N GLY A 152 7.30 3.22 15.59
CA GLY A 152 6.09 3.25 16.42
C GLY A 152 5.01 2.26 15.98
N GLY A 153 4.69 2.26 14.68
CA GLY A 153 3.67 1.39 14.06
C GLY A 153 4.09 0.95 12.66
N ALA A 154 3.11 0.64 11.82
CA ALA A 154 3.34 0.41 10.40
C ALA A 154 2.24 1.00 9.52
N ILE A 155 2.61 1.31 8.29
CA ILE A 155 1.71 1.73 7.22
C ILE A 155 1.77 0.67 6.13
N HIS A 156 0.60 0.13 5.78
CA HIS A 156 0.40 -0.63 4.57
C HIS A 156 -0.28 0.27 3.53
N ALA A 157 0.23 0.33 2.31
CA ALA A 157 -0.51 0.92 1.21
C ALA A 157 -0.64 -0.06 0.06
N THR A 158 -1.82 -0.12 -0.56
CA THR A 158 -2.05 -0.88 -1.79
C THR A 158 -2.22 0.09 -2.95
N GLN A 159 -1.26 0.06 -3.87
CA GLN A 159 -1.22 0.88 -5.06
C GLN A 159 -1.88 0.13 -6.22
N LEU A 160 -3.15 0.45 -6.48
CA LEU A 160 -3.92 -0.14 -7.57
C LEU A 160 -3.59 0.48 -8.94
N GLY A 161 -2.87 1.61 -8.94
CA GLY A 161 -2.51 2.31 -10.16
C GLY A 161 -3.71 2.88 -10.89
N ARG A 162 -3.68 2.87 -12.22
CA ARG A 162 -4.77 3.42 -13.05
C ARG A 162 -5.89 2.39 -13.23
N ILE A 163 -7.06 2.67 -12.66
CA ILE A 163 -8.26 1.87 -12.86
C ILE A 163 -8.71 2.01 -14.32
N ARG A 164 -8.81 0.88 -15.02
CA ARG A 164 -9.34 0.85 -16.39
C ARG A 164 -10.85 0.64 -16.33
N VAL A 165 -11.60 1.58 -16.88
CA VAL A 165 -13.05 1.45 -17.01
C VAL A 165 -13.36 0.34 -18.02
N PRO A 166 -14.19 -0.66 -17.67
CA PRO A 166 -14.59 -1.70 -18.60
C PRO A 166 -15.37 -1.10 -19.78
N ARG A 167 -15.38 -1.78 -20.92
CA ARG A 167 -16.24 -1.37 -22.04
C ARG A 167 -17.69 -1.52 -21.62
N LEU A 168 -18.45 -0.43 -21.73
CA LEU A 168 -19.86 -0.41 -21.40
C LEU A 168 -20.72 -0.18 -22.64
N PRO A 169 -21.99 -0.66 -22.65
CA PRO A 169 -23.01 -0.20 -23.58
C PRO A 169 -23.09 1.33 -23.63
N GLY A 170 -23.41 1.91 -24.80
CA GLY A 170 -23.32 3.36 -25.06
C GLY A 170 -24.23 4.26 -24.22
N ASN A 171 -25.17 3.67 -23.47
CA ASN A 171 -26.07 4.37 -22.55
C ASN A 171 -25.59 4.33 -21.09
N LEU A 172 -24.41 3.76 -20.80
CA LEU A 172 -23.85 3.70 -19.45
C LEU A 172 -22.55 4.50 -19.36
N VAL A 173 -22.45 5.30 -18.30
CA VAL A 173 -21.26 6.08 -17.94
C VAL A 173 -20.81 5.63 -16.56
N VAL A 174 -19.49 5.51 -16.37
CA VAL A 174 -18.90 5.28 -15.05
C VAL A 174 -18.53 6.61 -14.44
N ASP A 175 -19.29 7.01 -13.42
CA ASP A 175 -18.98 8.20 -12.63
C ASP A 175 -17.85 7.95 -11.64
N ASP A 176 -17.86 6.78 -10.97
CA ASP A 176 -16.84 6.39 -10.01
C ASP A 176 -16.67 4.86 -9.91
N ILE A 177 -15.49 4.42 -9.49
CA ILE A 177 -15.15 3.03 -9.14
C ILE A 177 -14.40 3.07 -7.82
N THR A 178 -15.01 2.57 -6.76
CA THR A 178 -14.42 2.60 -5.41
C THR A 178 -14.03 1.18 -4.99
N SER A 179 -12.75 0.99 -4.69
CA SER A 179 -12.28 -0.27 -4.10
C SER A 179 -12.79 -0.40 -2.67
N SER A 180 -13.33 -1.57 -2.33
CA SER A 180 -13.79 -1.91 -0.99
C SER A 180 -13.14 -3.21 -0.53
N HIS A 181 -13.00 -3.38 0.79
CA HIS A 181 -12.58 -4.66 1.35
C HIS A 181 -13.81 -5.34 1.96
N ALA A 182 -14.10 -6.55 1.48
CA ALA A 182 -15.30 -7.31 1.84
C ALA A 182 -15.36 -7.69 3.33
N SER A 183 -14.29 -7.47 4.11
CA SER A 183 -14.30 -7.69 5.55
C SER A 183 -13.32 -6.79 6.29
N ALA A 184 -13.76 -6.30 7.46
CA ALA A 184 -12.90 -5.62 8.44
C ALA A 184 -11.81 -6.54 9.05
N LEU A 185 -11.88 -7.86 8.81
CA LEU A 185 -10.75 -8.78 9.06
C LEU A 185 -9.55 -8.43 8.20
N GLY A 186 -9.76 -7.94 6.97
CA GLY A 186 -8.67 -7.66 6.03
C GLY A 186 -7.63 -6.72 6.60
N PRO A 187 -8.01 -5.59 7.20
CA PRO A 187 -7.02 -4.72 7.83
C PRO A 187 -6.56 -5.17 9.23
N ALA A 188 -7.44 -5.76 10.03
CA ALA A 188 -7.08 -6.29 11.36
C ALA A 188 -6.10 -7.48 11.27
N ILE A 189 -6.08 -8.21 10.15
CA ILE A 189 -5.12 -9.28 9.90
C ILE A 189 -3.69 -8.74 9.87
N TYR A 190 -3.46 -7.52 9.41
CA TYR A 190 -2.11 -6.96 9.35
C TYR A 190 -1.59 -6.66 10.76
N THR A 191 -2.43 -6.10 11.63
CA THR A 191 -2.08 -5.92 13.04
C THR A 191 -1.76 -7.26 13.72
N PHE A 192 -2.56 -8.28 13.43
CA PHE A 192 -2.34 -9.63 13.95
C PHE A 192 -1.04 -10.28 13.41
N LEU A 193 -0.81 -10.20 12.10
CA LEU A 193 0.37 -10.80 11.46
C LEU A 193 1.66 -10.13 11.89
N TYR A 194 1.68 -8.79 11.94
CA TYR A 194 2.90 -8.02 12.20
C TYR A 194 3.13 -7.69 13.67
N GLY A 195 2.18 -7.99 14.56
CA GLY A 195 2.29 -7.75 16.00
C GLY A 195 2.42 -6.27 16.38
N ARG A 196 1.99 -5.35 15.52
CA ARG A 196 2.02 -3.89 15.71
C ARG A 196 0.80 -3.23 15.09
N GLU A 197 0.46 -2.02 15.50
CA GLU A 197 -0.62 -1.28 14.88
C GLU A 197 -0.29 -0.97 13.41
N VAL A 198 -1.24 -1.25 12.51
CA VAL A 198 -1.10 -1.03 11.07
C VAL A 198 -2.21 -0.11 10.57
N SER A 199 -1.81 1.03 10.00
CA SER A 199 -2.72 1.87 9.20
C SER A 199 -2.69 1.41 7.75
N VAL A 200 -3.86 1.20 7.15
CA VAL A 200 -4.00 0.64 5.79
C VAL A 200 -4.58 1.69 4.85
N TYR A 201 -3.89 1.87 3.72
CA TYR A 201 -4.27 2.83 2.68
C TYR A 201 -4.47 2.15 1.33
N THR A 202 -5.31 2.75 0.49
CA THR A 202 -5.41 2.44 -0.93
C THR A 202 -5.02 3.65 -1.76
N ILE A 203 -4.28 3.44 -2.83
CA ILE A 203 -3.86 4.50 -3.75
C ILE A 203 -4.28 4.08 -5.16
N ASP A 204 -5.09 4.89 -5.82
CA ASP A 204 -5.56 4.59 -7.17
C ASP A 204 -5.78 5.86 -7.99
N SER A 205 -5.92 5.70 -9.30
CA SER A 205 -6.34 6.78 -10.18
C SER A 205 -7.44 6.35 -11.14
N LEU A 206 -8.52 7.13 -11.15
CA LEU A 206 -9.62 7.02 -12.09
C LEU A 206 -9.81 8.37 -12.79
N ASN A 207 -9.97 8.37 -14.12
CA ASN A 207 -10.18 9.60 -14.91
C ASN A 207 -9.15 10.72 -14.63
N GLN A 208 -7.87 10.36 -14.50
CA GLN A 208 -6.74 11.27 -14.17
C GLN A 208 -6.81 11.93 -12.78
N ARG A 209 -7.76 11.53 -11.93
CA ARG A 209 -7.82 11.96 -10.52
C ARG A 209 -7.08 10.93 -9.69
N LEU A 210 -6.13 11.37 -8.88
CA LEU A 210 -5.44 10.53 -7.91
C LEU A 210 -6.28 10.50 -6.62
N ARG A 211 -6.42 9.32 -6.02
CA ARG A 211 -7.13 9.11 -4.77
C ARG A 211 -6.25 8.41 -3.76
N VAL A 212 -6.40 8.83 -2.51
CA VAL A 212 -5.87 8.16 -1.34
C VAL A 212 -7.05 7.80 -0.44
N GLY A 213 -7.19 6.51 -0.15
CA GLY A 213 -8.23 6.00 0.75
C GLY A 213 -7.60 5.52 2.06
N PHE A 214 -8.17 5.93 3.19
CA PHE A 214 -7.88 5.37 4.50
C PHE A 214 -8.83 4.19 4.75
N LEU A 215 -8.30 2.98 4.77
CA LEU A 215 -9.08 1.76 4.90
C LEU A 215 -9.19 1.29 6.35
N ALA A 216 -8.15 1.46 7.17
CA ALA A 216 -8.16 1.07 8.58
C ALA A 216 -6.98 1.67 9.36
N GLY A 217 -7.10 1.59 10.69
CA GLY A 217 -6.18 2.17 11.67
C GLY A 217 -6.99 3.03 12.64
N SER A 218 -6.37 4.04 13.24
CA SER A 218 -7.08 5.04 14.04
C SER A 218 -7.98 5.93 13.15
N TYR A 219 -9.24 5.52 12.99
CA TYR A 219 -10.22 6.26 12.20
C TYR A 219 -10.46 7.69 12.69
N GLU A 220 -10.29 7.94 13.99
CA GLU A 220 -10.43 9.28 14.58
C GLU A 220 -9.43 10.28 13.98
N LYS A 221 -8.22 9.81 13.63
CA LYS A 221 -7.18 10.62 12.96
C LYS A 221 -7.29 10.63 11.43
N SER A 222 -8.22 9.88 10.83
CA SER A 222 -8.22 9.66 9.37
C SER A 222 -8.36 10.94 8.54
N ASP A 223 -9.20 11.90 8.95
CA ASP A 223 -9.35 13.19 8.24
C ASP A 223 -8.08 14.03 8.31
N GLU A 224 -7.51 14.12 9.51
CA GLU A 224 -6.27 14.87 9.74
C GLU A 224 -5.12 14.27 8.92
N LEU A 225 -4.96 12.94 8.93
CA LEU A 225 -3.94 12.26 8.15
C LEU A 225 -4.13 12.47 6.65
N LEU A 226 -5.36 12.38 6.14
CA LEU A 226 -5.65 12.67 4.73
C LEU A 226 -5.31 14.13 4.38
N ALA A 227 -5.68 15.09 5.22
CA ALA A 227 -5.32 16.50 5.01
C ALA A 227 -3.79 16.71 4.99
N TYR A 228 -3.05 16.11 5.92
CA TYR A 228 -1.58 16.21 5.93
C TYR A 228 -0.92 15.57 4.72
N ILE A 229 -1.48 14.49 4.16
CA ILE A 229 -1.00 13.91 2.91
C ILE A 229 -1.17 14.90 1.75
N GLU A 230 -2.33 15.56 1.64
CA GLU A 230 -2.55 16.58 0.62
C GLU A 230 -1.61 17.78 0.80
N ASP A 231 -1.42 18.26 2.04
CA ASP A 231 -0.50 19.36 2.36
C ASP A 231 0.95 19.04 1.94
N GLU A 232 1.47 17.87 2.31
CA GLU A 232 2.85 17.46 1.99
C GLU A 232 3.08 17.39 0.47
N LEU A 233 2.14 16.80 -0.26
CA LEU A 233 2.21 16.72 -1.72
C LEU A 233 2.08 18.10 -2.39
N THR A 234 1.23 18.98 -1.85
CA THR A 234 1.07 20.36 -2.34
C THR A 234 2.34 21.17 -2.14
N ALA A 235 2.89 21.15 -0.92
CA ALA A 235 4.12 21.87 -0.60
C ALA A 235 5.31 21.43 -1.48
N ALA A 236 5.41 20.13 -1.80
CA ALA A 236 6.46 19.63 -2.68
C ALA A 236 6.30 20.08 -4.14
N ILE A 237 5.06 20.21 -4.63
CA ILE A 237 4.78 20.75 -5.96
C ILE A 237 5.13 22.24 -5.98
N ASP A 238 4.64 23.03 -5.03
CA ASP A 238 4.86 24.48 -4.99
C ASP A 238 6.34 24.84 -4.85
N ALA A 239 7.14 23.99 -4.20
CA ALA A 239 8.59 24.18 -4.05
C ALA A 239 9.41 23.82 -5.31
N ARG A 240 8.79 23.29 -6.38
CA ARG A 240 9.51 22.74 -7.56
C ARG A 240 8.89 23.10 -8.91
N ILE A 241 7.60 23.39 -8.98
CA ILE A 241 6.83 23.64 -10.21
C ILE A 241 6.22 25.03 -10.14
#